data_AF-A0A380FHT8-F1
#
_entry.id   AF-A0A380FHT8-F1
#
_cell.length_a   1.000
_cell.length_b   1.000
_cell.length_c   1.000
_cell.angle_alpha   90.00
_cell.angle_beta   90.00
_cell.angle_gamma   90.00
#
_symmetry.space_group_name_H-M   'P 1'
#
loop_
_entity.id
_entity.type
_entity.pdbx_description
1 polymer ?
#
loop_
_entity_poly.entity_id
_entity_poly.type
_entity_poly.pdbx_seq_one_letter_code
_entity_poly.pdbx_strand_id
1 'polypeptide(L)'
;MEADDVVLISAMKNEGIEELLESINSVRKNDDVYIVGTTNVGKSTLINKLIERSVGEKDVVTTSRFPGTTLDMIDIPLDETSFMFDTPGIIQAHQMTHFVSDKELKTIMPKNEIKQRVYQLNEDQTLFFGGLARIDYVSGGKRPLVCYFSNELNIHRTKTEKSK
;
A
#
# COMPACT_ATOMS: atom_id res chain seq x y z
N MET A 1 -6.28 -19.52 7.51
CA MET A 1 -7.15 -18.41 7.91
C MET A 1 -7.73 -17.83 6.64
N GLU A 2 -9.04 -17.89 6.50
CA GLU A 2 -9.75 -17.08 5.51
C GLU A 2 -10.12 -15.76 6.19
N ALA A 3 -10.21 -14.68 5.42
CA ALA A 3 -10.65 -13.39 5.95
C ALA A 3 -12.17 -13.41 6.13
N ASP A 4 -12.66 -12.89 7.26
CA ASP A 4 -14.11 -12.71 7.48
C ASP A 4 -14.71 -11.70 6.50
N ASP A 5 -13.93 -10.69 6.10
CA ASP A 5 -14.33 -9.67 5.12
C ASP A 5 -13.11 -9.04 4.40
N VAL A 6 -13.35 -8.38 3.26
CA VAL A 6 -12.33 -7.67 2.47
C VAL A 6 -12.86 -6.31 2.02
N VAL A 7 -12.26 -5.24 2.54
CA VAL A 7 -12.60 -3.85 2.20
C VAL A 7 -11.45 -3.19 1.42
N LEU A 8 -11.78 -2.51 0.32
CA LEU A 8 -10.83 -1.71 -0.44
C LEU A 8 -10.87 -0.26 0.05
N ILE A 9 -9.71 0.29 0.42
CA ILE A 9 -9.61 1.63 0.98
C ILE A 9 -8.55 2.50 0.30
N SER A 10 -8.71 3.81 0.44
CA SER A 10 -7.66 4.79 0.24
C SER A 10 -7.60 5.73 1.44
N ALA A 11 -6.69 5.47 2.38
CA ALA A 11 -6.51 6.31 3.56
C ALA A 11 -6.18 7.76 3.20
N MET A 12 -5.38 7.97 2.14
CA MET A 12 -5.03 9.32 1.66
C MET A 12 -6.23 10.08 1.08
N LYS A 13 -7.16 9.39 0.40
CA LYS A 13 -8.33 10.00 -0.22
C LYS A 13 -9.59 9.93 0.65
N ASN A 14 -9.51 9.29 1.81
CA ASN A 14 -10.64 9.03 2.70
C ASN A 14 -11.75 8.17 2.04
N GLU A 15 -11.38 7.27 1.11
CA GLU A 15 -12.31 6.36 0.43
C GLU A 15 -12.35 5.00 1.16
N GLY A 16 -13.54 4.42 1.33
CA GLY A 16 -13.74 3.10 1.95
C GLY A 16 -13.47 3.03 3.46
N ILE A 17 -13.10 4.15 4.11
CA ILE A 17 -12.77 4.15 5.55
C ILE A 17 -14.01 3.90 6.42
N GLU A 18 -15.19 4.37 6.02
CA GLU A 18 -16.43 4.10 6.76
C GLU A 18 -16.80 2.62 6.69
N GLU A 19 -16.81 2.07 5.47
CA GLU A 19 -17.04 0.65 5.21
C GLU A 19 -16.07 -0.24 6.00
N LEU A 20 -14.80 0.17 6.11
CA LEU A 20 -13.81 -0.53 6.94
C LEU A 20 -14.20 -0.53 8.42
N LEU A 21 -14.65 0.60 8.97
CA LEU A 21 -15.06 0.71 10.37
C LEU A 21 -16.34 -0.09 10.65
N GLU A 22 -17.31 -0.06 9.74
CA GLU A 22 -18.52 -0.87 9.81
C GLU A 22 -18.19 -2.37 9.80
N SER A 23 -17.32 -2.80 8.89
CA SER A 23 -16.83 -4.19 8.80
C SER A 23 -16.13 -4.62 10.09
N ILE A 24 -15.18 -3.81 10.59
CA ILE A 24 -14.48 -4.08 11.85
C ILE A 24 -15.47 -4.21 13.02
N ASN A 25 -16.43 -3.30 13.15
CA ASN A 25 -17.43 -3.34 14.21
C ASN A 25 -18.34 -4.57 14.12
N SER A 26 -18.67 -5.02 12.90
CA SER A 26 -19.49 -6.22 12.70
C SER A 26 -18.79 -7.52 13.16
N VAL A 27 -17.46 -7.58 13.05
CA VAL A 27 -16.68 -8.79 13.33
C VAL A 27 -16.09 -8.80 14.75
N ARG A 28 -15.65 -7.65 15.29
CA ARG A 28 -14.85 -7.59 16.52
C ARG A 28 -15.60 -7.94 17.81
N LYS A 29 -16.95 -7.94 17.82
CA LYS A 29 -17.78 -8.26 19.00
C LYS A 29 -17.38 -7.50 20.29
N ASN A 30 -17.03 -6.23 20.16
CA ASN A 30 -16.54 -5.35 21.23
C ASN A 30 -15.14 -5.69 21.80
N ASP A 31 -14.38 -6.57 21.14
CA ASP A 31 -12.97 -6.81 21.48
C ASP A 31 -12.06 -5.72 20.88
N ASP A 32 -10.84 -5.67 21.41
CA ASP A 32 -9.74 -4.85 20.91
C ASP A 32 -9.33 -5.25 19.48
N VAL A 33 -8.85 -4.27 18.71
CA VAL A 33 -8.44 -4.45 17.31
C VAL A 33 -6.96 -4.17 17.16
N TYR A 34 -6.22 -5.09 16.54
CA TYR A 34 -4.80 -4.92 16.28
C TYR A 34 -4.56 -4.76 14.78
N ILE A 35 -3.99 -3.63 14.37
CA ILE A 35 -3.64 -3.41 12.97
C ILE A 35 -2.27 -4.02 12.69
N VAL A 36 -2.23 -5.03 11.82
CA VAL A 36 -1.01 -5.71 11.40
C VAL A 36 -0.76 -5.50 9.90
N GLY A 37 0.51 -5.39 9.52
CA GLY A 37 0.89 -5.21 8.12
C GLY A 37 2.40 -5.09 7.94
N THR A 38 2.87 -5.24 6.71
CA THR A 38 4.29 -5.05 6.40
C THR A 38 4.66 -3.57 6.36
N THR A 39 5.96 -3.27 6.36
CA THR A 39 6.42 -1.89 6.17
C THR A 39 6.01 -1.35 4.79
N ASN A 40 5.69 -0.05 4.73
CA ASN A 40 5.30 0.68 3.51
C ASN A 40 3.95 0.30 2.87
N VAL A 41 3.06 -0.41 3.56
CA VAL A 41 1.70 -0.72 3.05
C VAL A 41 0.66 0.38 3.29
N GLY A 42 1.02 1.44 4.04
CA GLY A 42 0.10 2.53 4.36
C GLY A 42 -0.57 2.44 5.75
N LYS A 43 -0.12 1.52 6.61
CA LYS A 43 -0.63 1.37 8.00
C LYS A 43 -0.66 2.68 8.79
N SER A 44 0.47 3.39 8.87
CA SER A 44 0.54 4.67 9.60
C SER A 44 -0.34 5.74 8.99
N THR A 45 -0.52 5.75 7.67
CA THR A 45 -1.44 6.68 6.99
C THR A 45 -2.89 6.40 7.36
N LEU A 46 -3.28 5.12 7.41
CA LEU A 46 -4.61 4.70 7.87
C LEU A 46 -4.84 5.12 9.33
N ILE A 47 -3.89 4.83 10.21
CA ILE A 47 -3.99 5.13 11.65
C ILE A 47 -4.11 6.63 11.90
N ASN A 48 -3.25 7.44 11.28
CA ASN A 48 -3.36 8.89 11.37
C ASN A 48 -4.74 9.37 10.88
N LYS A 49 -5.28 8.74 9.83
CA LYS A 49 -6.59 9.12 9.30
C LYS A 49 -7.74 8.78 10.25
N LEU A 50 -7.65 7.63 10.94
CA LEU A 50 -8.62 7.22 11.95
C LEU A 50 -8.55 8.13 13.18
N ILE A 51 -7.35 8.51 13.61
CA ILE A 51 -7.15 9.47 14.70
C ILE A 51 -7.78 10.82 14.35
N GLU A 52 -7.49 11.39 13.18
CA GLU A 52 -8.09 12.67 12.74
C GLU A 52 -9.62 12.67 12.82
N ARG A 53 -10.26 11.54 12.50
CA ARG A 53 -11.71 11.38 12.57
C ARG A 53 -12.21 11.26 14.00
N SER A 54 -11.55 10.48 14.85
CA SER A 54 -11.95 10.32 16.24
C SER A 54 -11.83 11.63 17.04
N VAL A 55 -10.83 12.46 16.73
CA VAL A 55 -10.63 13.80 17.33
C VAL A 55 -11.77 14.76 16.96
N GLY A 56 -12.44 14.57 15.81
CA GLY A 56 -13.48 15.48 15.31
C GLY A 56 -14.89 15.21 15.81
N GLU A 57 -15.20 13.99 16.27
CA GLU A 57 -16.55 13.58 16.68
C GLU A 57 -16.76 13.60 18.20
N LYS A 58 -15.70 13.50 18.99
CA LYS A 58 -15.73 13.66 20.45
C LYS A 58 -14.42 14.34 20.87
N ASP A 59 -14.48 15.30 21.79
CA ASP A 59 -13.35 15.82 22.57
C ASP A 59 -12.71 14.70 23.43
N VAL A 60 -12.22 13.64 22.81
CA VAL A 60 -11.58 12.49 23.45
C VAL A 60 -10.34 12.13 22.64
N VAL A 61 -9.45 13.12 22.49
CA VAL A 61 -8.02 12.81 22.57
C VAL A 61 -7.67 12.86 24.04
N THR A 62 -8.05 11.82 24.79
CA THR A 62 -7.29 11.53 26.00
C THR A 62 -5.92 11.09 25.50
N THR A 63 -4.99 12.04 25.38
CA THR A 63 -3.59 11.68 25.30
C THR A 63 -3.31 10.88 26.56
N SER A 64 -3.21 9.56 26.47
CA SER A 64 -2.39 8.83 27.43
C SER A 64 -0.94 9.19 27.08
N ARG A 65 -0.56 10.43 27.42
CA ARG A 65 0.82 10.70 27.79
C ARG A 65 1.03 9.91 29.08
N PHE A 66 1.39 8.64 28.95
CA PHE A 66 2.21 7.99 29.95
C PHE A 66 3.66 8.19 29.52
N PRO A 67 4.37 9.18 30.07
CA PRO A 67 5.80 9.28 29.85
C PRO A 67 6.46 8.16 30.66
N GLY A 68 7.05 7.17 29.99
CA GLY A 68 8.05 6.31 30.65
C GLY A 68 8.12 4.81 30.36
N THR A 69 7.48 4.23 29.34
CA THR A 69 7.71 2.80 29.03
C THR A 69 7.85 2.48 27.55
N THR A 70 8.70 1.48 27.31
CA THR A 70 9.38 1.13 26.07
C THR A 70 8.47 0.28 25.14
N LEU A 71 7.62 0.92 24.33
CA LEU A 71 7.08 0.47 23.03
C LEU A 71 5.86 1.37 22.68
N ASP A 72 6.03 2.29 21.73
CA ASP A 72 5.04 3.28 21.31
C ASP A 72 3.85 2.64 20.56
N MET A 73 2.85 2.14 21.29
CA MET A 73 1.53 1.84 20.70
C MET A 73 0.64 3.08 20.75
N ILE A 74 -0.02 3.38 19.64
CA ILE A 74 -1.03 4.45 19.54
C ILE A 74 -2.40 3.78 19.71
N ASP A 75 -3.16 4.23 20.71
CA ASP A 75 -4.46 3.67 21.05
C ASP A 75 -5.57 4.57 20.50
N ILE A 76 -6.41 4.04 19.59
CA ILE A 76 -7.58 4.74 19.06
C ILE A 76 -8.83 4.15 19.74
N PRO A 77 -9.59 4.94 20.53
CA PRO A 77 -10.79 4.42 21.18
C PRO A 77 -11.85 4.05 20.14
N LEU A 78 -12.37 2.81 20.22
CA LEU A 78 -13.46 2.33 19.37
C LEU A 78 -14.82 2.48 20.08
N ASP A 79 -14.83 2.20 21.38
CA ASP A 79 -15.96 2.42 22.30
C ASP A 79 -15.44 2.72 23.72
N GLU A 80 -16.28 2.58 24.74
CA GLU A 80 -15.90 2.87 26.13
C GLU A 80 -14.93 1.85 26.74
N THR A 81 -14.82 0.66 26.15
CA THR A 81 -14.11 -0.49 26.74
C THR A 81 -13.02 -1.08 25.86
N SER A 82 -12.97 -0.70 24.59
CA SER A 82 -12.08 -1.30 23.60
C SER A 82 -11.35 -0.28 22.73
N PHE A 83 -10.19 -0.69 22.26
CA PHE A 83 -9.23 0.14 21.55
C PHE A 83 -8.73 -0.53 20.28
N MET A 84 -8.25 0.31 19.37
CA MET A 84 -7.50 -0.11 18.20
C MET A 84 -6.03 0.25 18.39
N PHE A 85 -5.16 -0.74 18.24
CA PHE A 85 -3.73 -0.65 18.50
C PHE A 85 -2.90 -0.71 17.22
N ASP A 86 -1.93 0.19 17.10
CA ASP A 86 -0.89 0.07 16.08
C ASP A 86 0.15 -1.00 16.47
N THR A 87 0.48 -1.90 15.55
CA THR A 87 1.61 -2.82 15.72
C THR A 87 2.80 -2.41 14.83
N PRO A 88 4.06 -2.63 15.24
CA PRO A 88 5.21 -2.37 14.39
C PRO A 88 5.12 -3.10 13.05
N GLY A 89 5.46 -2.41 11.96
CA GLY A 89 5.40 -2.98 10.62
C GLY A 89 6.38 -4.15 10.45
N ILE A 90 5.91 -5.27 9.90
CA ILE A 90 6.75 -6.44 9.64
C ILE A 90 7.63 -6.16 8.41
N ILE A 91 8.96 -6.24 8.58
CA ILE A 91 9.91 -6.12 7.46
C ILE A 91 9.99 -7.46 6.74
N GLN A 92 9.67 -7.48 5.45
CA GLN A 92 9.76 -8.69 4.63
C GLN A 92 10.93 -8.56 3.64
N ALA A 93 12.01 -9.32 3.87
CA ALA A 93 13.27 -9.20 3.12
C ALA A 93 13.15 -9.38 1.59
N HIS A 94 12.07 -9.98 1.09
CA HIS A 94 11.83 -10.20 -0.35
C HIS A 94 11.02 -9.08 -1.02
N GLN A 95 10.56 -8.06 -0.28
CA GLN A 95 9.80 -6.95 -0.84
C GLN A 95 10.70 -6.11 -1.76
N MET A 96 10.25 -5.81 -2.98
CA MET A 96 11.02 -5.01 -3.96
C MET A 96 11.50 -3.67 -3.39
N THR A 97 10.75 -3.08 -2.45
CA THR A 97 11.08 -1.81 -1.79
C THR A 97 12.39 -1.85 -1.02
N HIS A 98 12.91 -3.02 -0.66
CA HIS A 98 14.20 -3.16 0.02
C HIS A 98 15.40 -3.20 -0.94
N PHE A 99 15.18 -3.41 -2.23
CA PHE A 99 16.23 -3.49 -3.24
C PHE A 99 16.43 -2.18 -4.00
N VAL A 100 15.67 -1.13 -3.66
CA VAL A 100 15.66 0.16 -4.34
C VAL A 100 16.00 1.26 -3.36
N SER A 101 16.67 2.30 -3.85
CA SER A 101 16.92 3.52 -3.07
C SER A 101 15.63 4.32 -2.84
N ASP A 102 15.61 5.21 -1.84
CA ASP A 102 14.48 6.11 -1.59
C ASP A 102 14.10 6.97 -2.81
N LYS A 103 15.09 7.33 -3.63
CA LYS A 103 14.88 8.08 -4.87
C LYS A 103 14.14 7.25 -5.90
N GLU A 104 14.53 5.99 -6.08
CA GLU A 104 13.85 5.06 -6.99
C GLU A 104 12.46 4.70 -6.46
N LEU A 105 12.32 4.55 -5.13
CA LEU A 105 11.04 4.27 -4.49
C LEU A 105 9.99 5.34 -4.86
N LYS A 106 10.38 6.62 -4.89
CA LYS A 106 9.51 7.74 -5.32
C LYS A 106 9.09 7.67 -6.79
N THR A 107 9.89 7.05 -7.65
CA THR A 107 9.58 6.88 -9.08
C THR A 107 8.68 5.67 -9.32
N ILE A 108 8.91 4.58 -8.57
CA ILE A 108 8.22 3.30 -8.78
C ILE A 108 6.86 3.26 -8.10
N MET A 109 6.70 3.98 -6.98
CA MET A 109 5.44 4.12 -6.28
C MET A 109 4.53 5.10 -7.04
N PRO A 110 3.33 4.69 -7.47
CA PRO A 110 2.37 5.58 -8.10
C PRO A 110 1.93 6.68 -7.14
N LYS A 111 2.02 7.95 -7.56
CA LYS A 111 1.51 9.11 -6.79
C LYS A 111 0.07 9.47 -7.12
N ASN A 112 -0.39 9.04 -8.29
CA ASN A 112 -1.71 9.31 -8.85
C ASN A 112 -2.20 8.04 -9.55
N GLU A 113 -3.45 8.08 -10.02
CA GLU A 113 -4.03 7.00 -10.83
C GLU A 113 -3.08 6.56 -11.95
N ILE A 114 -2.86 5.26 -12.04
CA ILE A 114 -1.98 4.66 -13.05
C ILE A 114 -2.67 4.77 -14.41
N LYS A 115 -2.02 5.45 -15.34
CA LYS A 115 -2.50 5.52 -16.72
C LYS A 115 -2.03 4.29 -17.48
N GLN A 116 -2.93 3.69 -18.24
CA GLN A 116 -2.57 2.61 -19.15
C GLN A 116 -1.56 3.12 -20.20
N ARG A 117 -0.51 2.32 -20.47
CA ARG A 117 0.42 2.55 -21.58
C ARG A 117 0.45 1.33 -22.47
N VAL A 118 0.09 1.50 -23.74
CA VAL A 118 0.01 0.40 -24.71
C VAL A 118 1.26 0.40 -25.58
N TYR A 119 1.97 -0.73 -25.59
CA TYR A 119 3.11 -0.97 -26.47
C TYR A 119 2.76 -2.06 -27.46
N GLN A 120 2.74 -1.73 -28.75
CA GLN A 120 2.63 -2.74 -29.79
C GLN A 120 3.99 -3.43 -29.96
N LEU A 121 4.06 -4.71 -29.63
CA LEU A 121 5.28 -5.51 -29.71
C LEU A 121 5.23 -6.46 -30.91
N ASN A 122 6.37 -6.56 -31.59
CA ASN A 122 6.70 -7.68 -32.46
C ASN A 122 7.63 -8.63 -31.69
N GLU A 123 7.75 -9.87 -32.16
CA GLU A 123 8.73 -10.84 -31.66
C GLU A 123 10.14 -10.24 -31.61
N ASP A 124 10.96 -10.72 -30.68
CA ASP A 124 12.32 -10.23 -30.39
C ASP A 124 12.38 -8.75 -29.97
N GLN A 125 11.34 -8.27 -29.28
CA GLN A 125 11.34 -6.97 -28.62
C GLN A 125 11.31 -7.11 -27.11
N THR A 126 12.00 -6.19 -26.45
CA THR A 126 12.15 -6.15 -24.99
C THR A 126 11.62 -4.82 -24.45
N LEU A 127 10.88 -4.87 -23.35
CA LEU A 127 10.54 -3.71 -22.53
C LEU A 127 11.31 -3.76 -21.21
N PHE A 128 12.02 -2.69 -20.90
CA PHE A 128 12.63 -2.43 -19.60
C PHE A 128 11.75 -1.45 -18.81
N PHE A 129 11.44 -1.80 -17.57
CA PHE A 129 10.67 -0.99 -16.64
C PHE A 129 11.64 -0.32 -15.65
N GLY A 130 12.25 0.78 -16.07
CA GLY A 130 13.45 1.32 -15.43
C GLY A 130 14.56 0.27 -15.37
N GLY A 131 15.24 0.16 -14.23
CA GLY A 131 16.18 -0.93 -13.93
C GLY A 131 15.56 -2.08 -13.14
N LEU A 132 14.23 -2.12 -12.96
CA LEU A 132 13.59 -3.05 -12.03
C LEU A 132 13.22 -4.40 -12.66
N ALA A 133 12.68 -4.35 -13.87
CA ALA A 133 12.12 -5.51 -14.53
C ALA A 133 12.33 -5.43 -16.03
N ARG A 134 12.36 -6.60 -16.65
CA ARG A 134 12.48 -6.79 -18.10
C ARG A 134 11.41 -7.78 -18.55
N ILE A 135 10.72 -7.46 -19.64
CA ILE A 135 9.84 -8.38 -20.35
C ILE A 135 10.38 -8.55 -21.77
N ASP A 136 10.75 -9.78 -22.12
CA ASP A 136 11.12 -10.15 -23.49
C ASP A 136 9.91 -10.80 -24.16
N TYR A 137 9.50 -10.25 -25.28
CA TYR A 137 8.43 -10.81 -26.09
C TYR A 137 9.02 -11.73 -27.15
N VAL A 138 9.08 -13.01 -26.81
CA VAL A 138 9.81 -14.04 -27.58
C VAL A 138 9.04 -14.51 -28.81
N SER A 139 7.73 -14.77 -28.68
CA SER A 139 6.91 -15.28 -29.79
C SER A 139 5.43 -14.94 -29.61
N GLY A 140 4.65 -15.01 -30.69
CA GLY A 140 3.20 -14.82 -30.68
C GLY A 140 2.68 -13.82 -31.72
N GLY A 141 3.51 -13.42 -32.70
CA GLY A 141 3.19 -12.42 -33.72
C GLY A 141 3.08 -11.00 -33.16
N LYS A 142 2.48 -10.07 -33.91
CA LYS A 142 2.35 -8.67 -33.48
C LYS A 142 1.20 -8.51 -32.48
N ARG A 143 1.48 -8.16 -31.21
CA ARG A 143 0.47 -8.02 -30.15
C ARG A 143 0.63 -6.74 -29.30
N PRO A 144 -0.48 -6.17 -28.79
CA PRO A 144 -0.41 -5.09 -27.81
C PRO A 144 -0.09 -5.66 -26.41
N LEU A 145 0.84 -5.02 -25.71
CA LEU A 145 1.05 -5.21 -24.28
C LEU A 145 0.60 -3.95 -23.54
N VAL A 146 -0.40 -4.09 -22.67
CA VAL A 146 -0.93 -3.00 -21.86
C VAL A 146 -0.22 -3.00 -20.51
N CYS A 147 0.51 -1.92 -20.23
CA CYS A 147 1.36 -1.78 -19.06
C CYS A 147 0.71 -0.84 -18.04
N TYR A 148 0.54 -1.32 -16.80
CA TYR A 148 0.09 -0.55 -15.64
C TYR A 148 1.22 -0.44 -14.62
N PHE A 149 1.97 0.66 -14.68
CA PHE A 149 3.08 0.97 -13.77
C PHE A 149 2.98 2.44 -13.37
N SER A 150 3.73 2.88 -12.35
CA SER A 150 3.84 4.30 -12.03
C SER A 150 4.07 5.15 -13.29
N ASN A 151 3.32 6.26 -13.40
CA ASN A 151 3.39 7.17 -14.54
C ASN A 151 4.78 7.81 -14.70
N GLU A 152 5.56 7.88 -13.62
CA GLU A 152 6.93 8.41 -13.62
C GLU A 152 7.97 7.34 -14.01
N LEU A 153 7.58 6.05 -14.02
CA LEU A 153 8.49 4.97 -14.38
C LEU A 153 8.71 4.93 -15.89
N ASN A 154 9.93 5.22 -16.32
CA ASN A 154 10.32 5.13 -17.73
C ASN A 154 10.24 3.68 -18.22
N ILE A 155 9.55 3.45 -19.34
CA ILE A 155 9.58 2.16 -20.04
C ILE A 155 10.39 2.34 -21.32
N HIS A 156 11.52 1.65 -21.39
CA HIS A 156 12.39 1.66 -22.55
C HIS A 156 12.15 0.41 -23.41
N ARG A 157 11.91 0.61 -24.71
CA ARG A 157 11.76 -0.48 -25.68
C ARG A 157 13.04 -0.63 -26.51
N THR A 158 13.52 -1.85 -26.63
CA THR A 158 14.63 -2.21 -27.53
C THR A 158 14.36 -3.55 -28.23
N LYS A 159 15.23 -3.93 -29.16
CA LYS A 159 15.27 -5.31 -29.65
C LYS A 159 15.94 -6.21 -28.63
N THR A 160 15.50 -7.44 -28.49
CA THR A 160 16.04 -8.41 -27.54
C THR A 160 17.53 -8.70 -27.79
N GLU A 161 18.00 -8.62 -29.04
CA GLU A 161 19.43 -8.74 -29.36
C GLU A 161 20.30 -7.65 -28.70
N LYS A 162 19.72 -6.48 -28.39
CA LYS A 162 20.39 -5.32 -27.79
C LYS A 162 20.08 -5.16 -26.30
N SER A 163 19.47 -6.16 -25.66
CA SER A 163 19.06 -6.12 -24.24
C SER A 163 20.03 -6.83 -23.29
N LYS A 164 21.22 -7.22 -23.80
CA LYS A 164 22.32 -7.81 -23.04
C LYS A 164 23.30 -6.75 -22.55
#